data_AF-G8BDR2-F1
#
_entry.id   AF-G8BDR2-F1
#
_cell.length_a   1.000
_cell.length_b   1.000
_cell.length_c   1.000
_cell.angle_alpha   90.00
_cell.angle_beta   90.00
_cell.angle_gamma   90.00
#
_symmetry.space_group_name_H-M   'P 1'
#
loop_
_entity.id
_entity.type
_entity.pdbx_description
1 polymer ?
#
loop_
_entity_poly.entity_id
_entity_poly.type
_entity_poly.pdbx_seq_one_letter_code
_entity_poly.pdbx_strand_id
1 'polypeptide(L)'
;MVIYYTCFVDFCEREVSNKFKIHFTLFSQGMKFLPFILPLTYAIQWFPLDSKGELPQYEPYAFGQEIAFDCIQRNIDTGEHKFDQQSRIVYGPFPKCEETSKPLSFKYGVNEDFNCTISFTDELFHLFQLYLHEDVPFSCRLPLSSEVASIEKGGAYVPFTFSFRGTLTDSHIDVDHSMNVLITKPTSNDPEQNTFISAIAYGSGTNTTRIVIGDKLTLNFAVRWLDSLQPKASTKRGNGLPYDAGFYKFPAEFIPMSYRMLYFYIGLTSVVTSTLVLIITYNWINSKLIKHRYSPLDAESKRD
;
A
#
# COMPACT_ATOMS: atom_id res chain seq x y z
N MET A 1 30.46 -5.51 13.22
CA MET A 1 30.60 -6.91 12.74
C MET A 1 29.26 -7.59 12.95
N VAL A 2 28.67 -8.07 11.86
CA VAL A 2 27.35 -8.70 11.78
C VAL A 2 27.33 -9.99 12.62
N ILE A 3 26.20 -10.29 13.28
CA ILE A 3 25.42 -11.54 13.17
C ILE A 3 24.20 -11.45 14.10
N TYR A 4 23.02 -11.55 13.48
CA TYR A 4 21.71 -11.83 14.08
C TYR A 4 21.73 -13.13 14.89
N TYR A 5 20.90 -13.25 15.94
CA TYR A 5 19.99 -14.40 16.06
C TYR A 5 18.81 -14.05 16.98
N THR A 6 17.63 -14.10 16.39
CA THR A 6 16.37 -14.40 17.06
C THR A 6 16.46 -15.75 17.75
N CYS A 7 15.96 -15.86 18.99
CA CYS A 7 15.43 -17.13 19.47
C CYS A 7 14.24 -16.90 20.41
N PHE A 8 13.18 -17.62 20.05
CA PHE A 8 11.84 -17.69 20.60
C PHE A 8 11.81 -18.97 21.46
N VAL A 9 10.84 -19.06 22.38
CA VAL A 9 10.41 -20.30 23.08
C VAL A 9 11.19 -20.71 24.34
N ASP A 10 10.45 -20.64 25.44
CA ASP A 10 10.39 -21.51 26.62
C ASP A 10 11.66 -22.16 27.21
N PHE A 11 11.64 -22.16 28.56
CA PHE A 11 12.15 -23.23 29.41
C PHE A 11 13.65 -23.20 29.74
N CYS A 12 14.01 -22.43 30.78
CA CYS A 12 14.96 -22.89 31.78
C CYS A 12 14.99 -21.94 32.98
N GLU A 13 14.67 -22.43 34.17
CA GLU A 13 15.61 -22.25 35.29
C GLU A 13 15.38 -23.34 36.34
N ARG A 14 16.20 -24.39 36.21
CA ARG A 14 16.51 -25.34 37.26
C ARG A 14 17.70 -24.76 38.04
N GLU A 15 17.52 -24.66 39.35
CA GLU A 15 18.52 -24.65 40.43
C GLU A 15 19.92 -24.13 40.13
N VAL A 16 20.24 -22.95 40.70
CA VAL A 16 21.60 -22.66 41.18
C VAL A 16 21.53 -22.25 42.64
N SER A 17 21.91 -23.21 43.48
CA SER A 17 22.23 -23.06 44.89
C SER A 17 23.59 -22.35 45.05
N ASN A 18 23.63 -21.21 45.75
CA ASN A 18 24.34 -21.11 47.03
C ASN A 18 24.47 -19.67 47.55
N LYS A 19 24.09 -19.53 48.83
CA LYS A 19 24.67 -18.64 49.86
C LYS A 19 24.80 -17.15 49.54
N PHE A 20 23.76 -16.39 49.91
CA PHE A 20 23.96 -15.08 50.54
C PHE A 20 23.04 -14.97 51.76
N LYS A 21 23.65 -14.94 52.95
CA LYS A 21 22.97 -14.90 54.25
C LYS A 21 22.69 -13.44 54.58
N ILE A 22 21.46 -12.96 54.32
CA ILE A 22 21.04 -11.60 54.67
C ILE A 22 20.34 -11.64 56.03
N HIS A 23 20.92 -10.89 56.97
CA HIS A 23 20.43 -10.71 58.33
C HIS A 23 19.19 -9.80 58.30
N PHE A 24 18.02 -10.34 58.64
CA PHE A 24 16.79 -9.55 58.80
C PHE A 24 16.95 -8.63 60.01
N THR A 25 17.07 -7.32 59.75
CA THR A 25 16.88 -6.28 60.77
C THR A 25 15.72 -5.42 60.31
N LEU A 26 14.59 -5.59 61.00
CA LEU A 26 13.39 -4.76 60.87
C LEU A 26 13.74 -3.34 61.33
N PHE A 27 13.97 -2.44 60.37
CA PHE A 27 13.89 -1.01 60.62
C PHE A 27 12.63 -0.46 59.96
N SER A 28 11.60 -0.34 60.79
CA SER A 28 10.40 0.43 60.54
C SER A 28 10.79 1.90 60.41
N GLN A 29 10.70 2.46 59.20
CA GLN A 29 10.42 3.88 58.99
C GLN A 29 9.94 4.07 57.54
N GLY A 30 8.73 4.64 57.42
CA GLY A 30 7.94 4.68 56.19
C GLY A 30 8.60 5.48 55.07
N MET A 31 9.17 4.76 54.11
CA MET A 31 9.55 5.31 52.82
C MET A 31 8.36 5.14 51.88
N LYS A 32 7.66 6.25 51.60
CA LYS A 32 6.58 6.29 50.62
C LYS A 32 7.15 5.91 49.26
N PHE A 33 6.94 4.67 48.83
CA PHE A 33 7.06 4.28 47.43
C PHE A 33 5.99 5.05 46.66
N LEU A 34 6.37 6.16 46.03
CA LEU A 34 5.61 6.68 44.90
C LEU A 34 5.84 5.69 43.74
N PRO A 35 4.81 4.99 43.24
CA PRO A 35 4.96 4.28 42.00
C PRO A 35 5.10 5.36 40.92
N PHE A 36 6.29 5.48 40.35
CA PHE A 36 6.50 6.28 39.15
C PHE A 36 5.83 5.54 37.99
N ILE A 37 4.49 5.60 37.95
CA ILE A 37 3.71 5.23 36.76
C ILE A 37 3.98 6.38 35.80
N LEU A 38 5.02 6.25 34.98
CA LEU A 38 5.09 7.00 33.73
C LEU A 38 3.80 6.66 33.00
N PRO A 39 2.88 7.61 32.75
CA PRO A 39 1.81 7.33 31.84
C PRO A 39 2.50 7.12 30.49
N LEU A 40 2.50 5.88 29.99
CA LEU A 40 2.53 5.65 28.56
C LEU A 40 1.22 6.26 28.02
N THR A 41 1.15 7.58 27.93
CA THR A 41 0.31 8.21 26.92
C THR A 41 0.95 7.77 25.62
N TYR A 42 0.42 6.69 25.04
CA TYR A 42 0.56 6.46 23.61
C TYR A 42 0.09 7.76 22.95
N ALA A 43 1.04 8.61 22.55
CA ALA A 43 0.74 9.75 21.73
C ALA A 43 0.35 9.18 20.37
N ILE A 44 -0.95 8.91 20.20
CA ILE A 44 -1.54 8.64 18.89
C ILE A 44 -1.52 9.99 18.17
N GLN A 45 -0.35 10.38 17.69
CA GLN A 45 -0.17 11.62 16.96
C GLN A 45 -0.62 11.40 15.53
N TRP A 46 -1.53 12.26 15.07
CA TRP A 46 -2.03 12.25 13.71
C TRP A 46 -0.90 12.65 12.73
N PHE A 47 -0.90 12.09 11.53
CA PHE A 47 0.09 12.34 10.49
C PHE A 47 -0.65 12.54 9.15
N PRO A 48 -0.16 13.41 8.25
CA PRO A 48 1.09 14.19 8.30
C PRO A 48 1.00 15.48 9.12
N LEU A 49 2.11 15.89 9.74
CA LEU A 49 2.19 17.15 10.48
C LEU A 49 2.81 18.24 9.62
N ASP A 50 2.53 19.49 9.95
CA ASP A 50 3.19 20.63 9.34
C ASP A 50 4.64 20.79 9.85
N SER A 51 5.35 21.80 9.34
CA SER A 51 6.73 22.10 9.75
C SER A 51 6.89 22.46 11.24
N LYS A 52 5.81 22.85 11.93
CA LYS A 52 5.79 23.18 13.36
C LYS A 52 5.43 21.97 14.23
N GLY A 53 5.06 20.85 13.63
CA GLY A 53 4.59 19.65 14.33
C GLY A 53 3.12 19.73 14.76
N GLU A 54 2.34 20.67 14.19
CA GLU A 54 0.92 20.87 14.46
C GLU A 54 0.05 20.19 13.39
N LEU A 55 -1.27 20.11 13.65
CA LEU A 55 -2.21 19.64 12.64
C LEU A 55 -2.24 20.64 11.48
N PRO A 56 -1.99 20.19 10.23
CA PRO A 56 -1.92 21.09 9.10
C PRO A 56 -3.30 21.67 8.79
N GLN A 57 -3.35 23.00 8.69
CA GLN A 57 -4.44 23.68 8.02
C GLN A 57 -4.17 23.65 6.52
N TYR A 58 -5.11 23.11 5.74
CA TYR A 58 -4.96 23.01 4.28
C TYR A 58 -6.20 23.54 3.56
N GLU A 59 -5.97 24.14 2.40
CA GLU A 59 -7.01 24.37 1.41
C GLU A 59 -7.32 23.06 0.65
N PRO A 60 -8.60 22.63 0.59
CA PRO A 60 -8.99 21.40 -0.08
C PRO A 60 -8.83 21.49 -1.60
N TYR A 61 -8.64 20.34 -2.25
CA TYR A 61 -8.59 20.25 -3.71
C TYR A 61 -9.99 20.23 -4.33
N ALA A 62 -10.14 20.93 -5.46
CA ALA A 62 -11.30 20.80 -6.32
C ALA A 62 -11.17 19.53 -7.20
N PHE A 63 -12.28 18.87 -7.48
CA PHE A 63 -12.30 17.74 -8.41
C PHE A 63 -11.82 18.19 -9.80
N GLY A 64 -10.89 17.44 -10.40
CA GLY A 64 -10.28 17.77 -11.69
C GLY A 64 -9.19 18.83 -11.64
N GLN A 65 -8.87 19.38 -10.46
CA GLN A 65 -7.79 20.34 -10.30
C GLN A 65 -6.43 19.72 -10.61
N GLU A 66 -5.57 20.46 -11.32
CA GLU A 66 -4.20 20.03 -11.61
C GLU A 66 -3.35 20.03 -10.33
N ILE A 67 -2.70 18.89 -10.06
CA ILE A 67 -1.83 18.65 -8.92
C ILE A 67 -0.39 18.68 -9.42
N ALA A 68 0.37 19.65 -8.91
CA ALA A 68 1.82 19.69 -9.05
C ALA A 68 2.48 19.05 -7.82
N PHE A 69 3.61 18.39 -8.04
CA PHE A 69 4.42 17.78 -6.98
C PHE A 69 5.91 17.93 -7.28
N ASP A 70 6.71 17.93 -6.24
CA ASP A 70 8.17 18.12 -6.36
C ASP A 70 8.92 16.88 -5.91
N CYS A 71 9.92 16.50 -6.68
CA CYS A 71 10.78 15.34 -6.50
C CYS A 71 12.17 15.73 -6.00
N ILE A 72 12.78 14.84 -5.21
CA ILE A 72 14.13 15.04 -4.67
C ILE A 72 15.12 15.19 -5.82
N GLN A 73 15.95 16.22 -5.77
CA GLN A 73 17.05 16.42 -6.71
C GLN A 73 18.31 15.74 -6.17
N ARG A 74 19.00 14.98 -7.02
CA ARG A 74 20.18 14.19 -6.65
C ARG A 74 21.40 14.55 -7.48
N ASN A 75 22.58 14.31 -6.92
CA ASN A 75 23.84 14.38 -7.65
C ASN A 75 23.97 13.17 -8.59
N ILE A 76 24.44 13.41 -9.81
CA ILE A 76 24.62 12.40 -10.85
C ILE A 76 25.66 11.34 -10.48
N ASP A 77 26.75 11.74 -9.82
CA ASP A 77 27.92 10.88 -9.62
C ASP A 77 27.73 9.92 -8.43
N THR A 78 27.03 10.39 -7.39
CA THR A 78 26.92 9.67 -6.10
C THR A 78 25.50 9.24 -5.78
N GLY A 79 24.49 9.80 -6.44
CA GLY A 79 23.09 9.63 -6.06
C GLY A 79 22.70 10.35 -4.76
N GLU A 80 23.61 11.08 -4.12
CA GLU A 80 23.34 11.81 -2.89
C GLU A 80 22.36 12.98 -3.13
N HIS A 81 21.70 13.44 -2.08
CA HIS A 81 20.81 14.60 -2.15
C HIS A 81 21.58 15.86 -2.54
N LYS A 82 21.00 16.67 -3.43
CA LYS A 82 21.46 18.05 -3.63
C LYS A 82 20.98 18.89 -2.44
N PHE A 83 21.85 19.70 -1.88
CA PHE A 83 21.52 20.61 -0.77
C PHE A 83 21.60 22.06 -1.22
N ASP A 84 20.69 22.89 -0.71
CA ASP A 84 20.73 24.34 -0.90
C ASP A 84 21.76 25.01 0.04
N GLN A 85 21.87 26.34 -0.03
CA GLN A 85 22.77 27.12 0.82
C GLN A 85 22.44 27.03 2.32
N GLN A 86 21.21 26.60 2.65
CA GLN A 86 20.72 26.40 4.02
C GLN A 86 20.80 24.93 4.45
N SER A 87 21.52 24.09 3.70
CA SER A 87 21.66 22.65 3.96
C SER A 87 20.34 21.88 3.97
N ARG A 88 19.34 22.33 3.19
CA ARG A 88 18.07 21.63 2.98
C ARG A 88 18.11 20.86 1.67
N ILE A 89 17.45 19.71 1.62
CA ILE A 89 17.32 18.91 0.40
C ILE A 89 16.61 19.76 -0.65
N VAL A 90 17.19 19.81 -1.84
CA VAL A 90 16.60 20.49 -3.00
C VAL A 90 15.53 19.60 -3.62
N TYR A 91 14.37 20.19 -3.84
CA TYR A 91 13.27 19.56 -4.57
C TYR A 91 13.03 20.33 -5.87
N GLY A 92 12.55 19.62 -6.89
CA GLY A 92 12.24 20.20 -8.18
C GLY A 92 11.18 19.37 -8.90
N PRO A 93 10.58 19.92 -9.96
CA PRO A 93 9.48 19.26 -10.66
C PRO A 93 9.95 17.96 -11.33
N PHE A 94 8.99 17.06 -11.59
CA PHE A 94 9.23 15.92 -12.48
C PHE A 94 9.71 16.40 -13.87
N PRO A 95 10.52 15.61 -14.61
CA PRO A 95 10.91 15.94 -15.98
C PRO A 95 9.72 16.39 -16.85
N LYS A 96 9.95 17.38 -17.71
CA LYS A 96 8.88 17.93 -18.56
C LYS A 96 8.42 16.88 -19.58
N CYS A 97 7.11 16.70 -19.68
CA CYS A 97 6.50 15.90 -20.74
C CYS A 97 6.51 16.72 -22.04
N GLU A 98 6.97 16.15 -23.14
CA GLU A 98 7.03 16.85 -24.43
C GLU A 98 5.64 17.22 -24.96
N GLU A 99 4.62 16.41 -24.68
CA GLU A 99 3.25 16.59 -25.14
C GLU A 99 2.62 17.86 -24.58
N THR A 100 2.87 18.14 -23.29
CA THR A 100 2.29 19.29 -22.57
C THR A 100 3.26 20.44 -22.40
N SER A 101 4.56 20.21 -22.65
CA SER A 101 5.65 21.12 -22.31
C SER A 101 5.68 21.54 -20.83
N LYS A 102 5.02 20.77 -19.96
CA LYS A 102 4.92 20.98 -18.51
C LYS A 102 5.48 19.76 -17.78
N PRO A 103 5.95 19.92 -16.52
CA PRO A 103 6.17 18.78 -15.63
C PRO A 103 4.94 17.88 -15.54
N LEU A 104 5.18 16.60 -15.26
CA LEU A 104 4.11 15.64 -14.97
C LEU A 104 3.20 16.17 -13.86
N SER A 105 1.90 16.17 -14.11
CA SER A 105 0.85 16.57 -13.18
C SER A 105 -0.32 15.59 -13.28
N PHE A 106 -1.14 15.52 -12.23
CA PHE A 106 -2.33 14.68 -12.21
C PHE A 106 -3.57 15.52 -11.93
N LYS A 107 -4.74 15.05 -12.35
CA LYS A 107 -6.01 15.67 -11.96
C LYS A 107 -6.57 15.05 -10.68
N TYR A 108 -6.89 15.90 -9.69
CA TYR A 108 -7.41 15.45 -8.41
C TYR A 108 -8.74 14.69 -8.56
N GLY A 109 -8.79 13.46 -8.06
CA GLY A 109 -9.97 12.60 -8.10
C GLY A 109 -10.31 11.99 -9.47
N VAL A 110 -9.50 12.20 -10.52
CA VAL A 110 -9.80 11.72 -11.87
C VAL A 110 -8.97 10.48 -12.20
N ASN A 111 -9.64 9.39 -12.54
CA ASN A 111 -9.01 8.21 -13.13
C ASN A 111 -8.70 8.52 -14.59
N GLU A 112 -7.42 8.54 -14.96
CA GLU A 112 -6.99 8.83 -16.32
C GLU A 112 -5.79 7.98 -16.72
N ASP A 113 -5.72 7.70 -18.02
CA ASP A 113 -4.58 7.05 -18.67
C ASP A 113 -4.00 8.06 -19.65
N PHE A 114 -2.69 8.29 -19.57
CA PHE A 114 -2.03 9.26 -20.43
C PHE A 114 -0.54 8.96 -20.58
N ASN A 115 0.06 9.59 -21.58
CA ASN A 115 1.46 9.39 -21.93
C ASN A 115 2.25 10.65 -21.61
N CYS A 116 3.49 10.46 -21.13
CA CYS A 116 4.45 11.54 -20.91
C CYS A 116 5.79 11.12 -21.50
N THR A 117 6.20 11.80 -22.56
CA THR A 117 7.49 11.58 -23.19
C THR A 117 8.55 12.45 -22.55
N ILE A 118 9.62 11.82 -22.05
CA ILE A 118 10.76 12.48 -21.44
C ILE A 118 12.02 12.24 -22.28
N SER A 119 12.81 13.29 -22.47
CA SER A 119 14.11 13.23 -23.13
C SER A 119 15.20 12.85 -22.12
N PHE A 120 16.00 11.83 -22.44
CA PHE A 120 17.10 11.36 -21.59
C PHE A 120 18.37 12.18 -21.85
N THR A 121 18.54 13.25 -21.07
CA THR A 121 19.83 13.94 -20.98
C THR A 121 20.87 13.04 -20.30
N ASP A 122 22.15 13.40 -20.43
CA ASP A 122 23.26 12.72 -19.75
C ASP A 122 23.01 12.56 -18.24
N GLU A 123 22.64 13.65 -17.55
CA GLU A 123 22.28 13.64 -16.12
C GLU A 123 21.10 12.71 -15.82
N LEU A 124 20.03 12.76 -16.62
CA LEU A 124 18.85 11.91 -16.37
C LEU A 124 19.16 10.43 -16.60
N PHE A 125 19.95 10.11 -17.62
CA PHE A 125 20.38 8.75 -17.92
C PHE A 125 21.15 8.14 -16.75
N HIS A 126 22.16 8.85 -16.23
CA HIS A 126 22.95 8.37 -15.09
C HIS A 126 22.12 8.25 -13.81
N LEU A 127 21.19 9.18 -13.55
CA LEU A 127 20.27 9.06 -12.42
C LEU A 127 19.33 7.86 -12.56
N PHE A 128 18.82 7.58 -13.76
CA PHE A 128 18.00 6.40 -14.02
C PHE A 128 18.76 5.09 -13.82
N GLN A 129 20.09 5.08 -13.99
CA GLN A 129 20.88 3.90 -13.65
C GLN A 129 20.76 3.57 -12.16
N LEU A 130 20.85 4.58 -11.30
CA LEU A 130 20.70 4.44 -9.85
C LEU A 130 19.26 4.07 -9.45
N TYR A 131 18.26 4.64 -10.12
CA TYR A 131 16.85 4.34 -9.85
C TYR A 131 16.49 2.90 -10.24
N LEU A 132 16.97 2.41 -11.39
CA LEU A 132 16.73 1.04 -11.83
C LEU A 132 17.47 0.00 -10.99
N HIS A 133 18.63 0.36 -10.44
CA HIS A 133 19.34 -0.46 -9.47
C HIS A 133 18.69 -0.43 -8.08
N GLU A 134 17.73 0.47 -7.83
CA GLU A 134 17.11 0.74 -6.53
C GLU A 134 18.14 1.15 -5.45
N ASP A 135 19.30 1.67 -5.86
CA ASP A 135 20.33 2.20 -4.96
C ASP A 135 19.82 3.46 -4.23
N VAL A 136 18.96 4.22 -4.92
CA VAL A 136 18.28 5.39 -4.37
C VAL A 136 16.83 5.45 -4.88
N PRO A 137 15.85 5.81 -4.04
CA PRO A 137 14.47 5.94 -4.48
C PRO A 137 14.24 7.25 -5.23
N PHE A 138 13.40 7.20 -6.27
CA PHE A 138 12.81 8.37 -6.90
C PHE A 138 11.58 8.81 -6.09
N SER A 139 11.82 9.65 -5.09
CA SER A 139 10.77 10.11 -4.16
C SER A 139 10.40 11.57 -4.38
N CYS A 140 9.10 11.84 -4.29
CA CYS A 140 8.47 13.14 -4.44
C CYS A 140 7.55 13.46 -3.26
N ARG A 141 7.13 14.71 -3.17
CA ARG A 141 6.25 15.26 -2.14
C ARG A 141 4.95 15.70 -2.81
N LEU A 142 3.84 15.06 -2.44
CA LEU A 142 2.50 15.52 -2.79
C LEU A 142 2.03 16.53 -1.74
N PRO A 143 1.75 17.79 -2.11
CA PRO A 143 1.26 18.79 -1.17
C PRO A 143 -0.10 18.38 -0.59
N LEU A 144 -0.30 18.52 0.72
CA LEU A 144 -1.59 18.23 1.35
C LEU A 144 -2.65 19.32 1.02
N SER A 145 -2.19 20.53 0.67
CA SER A 145 -3.04 21.68 0.36
C SER A 145 -2.94 22.09 -1.11
N SER A 146 -4.08 22.49 -1.67
CA SER A 146 -4.19 23.08 -3.01
C SER A 146 -3.56 24.48 -3.13
N GLU A 147 -3.18 25.11 -2.02
CA GLU A 147 -2.49 26.39 -1.99
C GLU A 147 -1.13 26.31 -2.70
N VAL A 148 -0.82 27.33 -3.52
CA VAL A 148 0.45 27.43 -4.22
C VAL A 148 1.62 27.50 -3.23
N ALA A 149 2.61 26.63 -3.45
CA ALA A 149 3.80 26.49 -2.63
C ALA A 149 3.50 26.20 -1.14
N SER A 150 2.44 25.46 -0.86
CA SER A 150 2.01 25.10 0.50
C SER A 150 3.13 24.47 1.32
N ILE A 151 3.93 23.56 0.73
CA ILE A 151 5.05 22.90 1.40
C ILE A 151 6.14 23.91 1.83
N GLU A 152 6.49 24.84 0.93
CA GLU A 152 7.52 25.85 1.21
C GLU A 152 7.07 26.90 2.24
N LYS A 153 5.75 27.07 2.40
CA LYS A 153 5.12 27.84 3.49
C LYS A 153 5.06 27.07 4.82
N GLY A 154 5.57 25.85 4.86
CA GLY A 154 5.60 25.00 6.04
C GLY A 154 4.43 24.03 6.15
N GLY A 155 3.65 23.84 5.10
CA GLY A 155 2.54 22.88 5.03
C GLY A 155 3.01 21.42 4.98
N ALA A 156 2.10 20.52 5.32
CA ALA A 156 2.34 19.08 5.30
C ALA A 156 2.33 18.51 3.87
N TYR A 157 2.97 17.35 3.69
CA TYR A 157 2.97 16.62 2.43
C TYR A 157 2.86 15.11 2.65
N VAL A 158 2.43 14.41 1.61
CA VAL A 158 2.39 12.95 1.54
C VAL A 158 3.56 12.47 0.65
N PRO A 159 4.35 11.48 1.08
CA PRO A 159 5.40 10.94 0.23
C PRO A 159 4.79 10.21 -0.97
N PHE A 160 5.39 10.43 -2.14
CA PHE A 160 4.97 9.81 -3.39
C PHE A 160 6.21 9.29 -4.13
N THR A 161 6.33 7.97 -4.22
CA THR A 161 7.54 7.33 -4.78
C THR A 161 7.24 6.63 -6.09
N PHE A 162 8.17 6.73 -7.04
CA PHE A 162 8.15 6.01 -8.30
C PHE A 162 9.16 4.85 -8.23
N SER A 163 8.68 3.62 -8.40
CA SER A 163 9.51 2.43 -8.52
C SER A 163 9.64 2.05 -9.99
N PHE A 164 10.75 2.47 -10.59
CA PHE A 164 11.07 2.15 -11.98
C PHE A 164 11.62 0.73 -12.07
N ARG A 165 11.26 0.02 -13.14
CA ARG A 165 11.74 -1.34 -13.41
C ARG A 165 12.49 -1.36 -14.72
N GLY A 166 13.48 -2.25 -14.82
CA GLY A 166 14.29 -2.35 -16.01
C GLY A 166 15.54 -3.19 -15.82
N THR A 167 16.40 -3.17 -16.83
CA THR A 167 17.71 -3.82 -16.81
C THR A 167 18.79 -2.86 -17.23
N LEU A 168 19.98 -3.08 -16.68
CA LEU A 168 21.15 -2.26 -16.92
C LEU A 168 22.17 -3.05 -17.73
N THR A 169 22.74 -2.39 -18.72
CA THR A 169 23.86 -2.92 -19.50
C THR A 169 24.93 -1.84 -19.62
N ASP A 170 26.12 -2.22 -20.08
CA ASP A 170 27.26 -1.28 -20.19
C ASP A 170 27.02 -0.12 -21.16
N SER A 171 26.11 -0.27 -22.14
CA SER A 171 25.91 0.71 -23.23
C SER A 171 24.52 1.34 -23.27
N HIS A 172 23.54 0.74 -22.61
CA HIS A 172 22.15 1.18 -22.61
C HIS A 172 21.42 0.69 -21.37
N ILE A 173 20.30 1.32 -21.08
CA ILE A 173 19.34 0.83 -20.09
C ILE A 173 18.06 0.41 -20.80
N ASP A 174 17.42 -0.64 -20.31
CA ASP A 174 16.10 -1.05 -20.78
C ASP A 174 15.08 -0.70 -19.70
N VAL A 175 14.17 0.23 -19.99
CA VAL A 175 13.21 0.75 -19.01
C VAL A 175 11.82 0.19 -19.26
N ASP A 176 11.14 -0.28 -18.22
CA ASP A 176 9.70 -0.54 -18.25
C ASP A 176 8.96 0.80 -18.35
N HIS A 177 8.26 0.99 -19.47
CA HIS A 177 7.58 2.24 -19.78
C HIS A 177 6.11 2.25 -19.33
N SER A 178 5.60 1.16 -18.73
CA SER A 178 4.19 1.06 -18.31
C SER A 178 4.05 1.19 -16.78
N MET A 179 3.58 2.35 -16.33
CA MET A 179 3.52 2.74 -14.92
C MET A 179 2.07 2.79 -14.41
N ASN A 180 1.79 2.09 -13.31
CA ASN A 180 0.57 2.31 -12.54
C ASN A 180 0.81 3.37 -11.49
N VAL A 181 -0.17 4.24 -11.26
CA VAL A 181 -0.17 5.22 -10.17
C VAL A 181 -1.42 5.01 -9.33
N LEU A 182 -1.24 4.72 -8.05
CA LEU A 182 -2.33 4.56 -7.09
C LEU A 182 -2.29 5.72 -6.10
N ILE A 183 -3.40 6.44 -6.01
CA ILE A 183 -3.55 7.57 -5.08
C ILE A 183 -4.75 7.30 -4.19
N THR A 184 -4.57 7.41 -2.88
CA THR A 184 -5.63 7.24 -1.90
C THR A 184 -6.08 8.60 -1.39
N LYS A 185 -7.40 8.83 -1.40
CA LYS A 185 -8.02 10.05 -0.84
C LYS A 185 -9.01 9.71 0.26
N PRO A 186 -9.31 10.65 1.17
CA PRO A 186 -10.36 10.44 2.16
C PRO A 186 -11.70 10.06 1.50
N THR A 187 -12.40 9.13 2.14
CA THR A 187 -13.66 8.56 1.64
C THR A 187 -14.88 9.41 2.00
N SER A 188 -14.67 10.50 2.74
CA SER A 188 -15.74 11.46 3.03
C SER A 188 -16.23 12.14 1.76
N ASN A 189 -17.54 12.40 1.70
CA ASN A 189 -18.16 13.22 0.66
C ASN A 189 -18.05 14.73 0.96
N ASP A 190 -17.42 15.08 2.08
CA ASP A 190 -17.18 16.45 2.50
C ASP A 190 -16.04 17.09 1.68
N PRO A 191 -16.30 18.14 0.89
CA PRO A 191 -15.27 18.80 0.10
C PRO A 191 -14.12 19.36 0.95
N GLU A 192 -14.34 19.69 2.22
CA GLU A 192 -13.29 20.17 3.12
C GLU A 192 -12.22 19.09 3.42
N GLN A 193 -12.55 17.82 3.17
CA GLN A 193 -11.65 16.69 3.39
C GLN A 193 -10.93 16.25 2.12
N ASN A 194 -11.03 17.02 1.03
CA ASN A 194 -10.35 16.69 -0.23
C ASN A 194 -8.84 16.93 -0.12
N THR A 195 -8.12 15.86 0.19
CA THR A 195 -6.66 15.82 0.23
C THR A 195 -6.15 14.40 -0.03
N PHE A 196 -4.87 14.14 0.23
CA PHE A 196 -4.20 12.87 0.00
C PHE A 196 -3.96 12.12 1.32
N ILE A 197 -4.01 10.80 1.26
CA ILE A 197 -3.59 9.91 2.36
C ILE A 197 -2.26 9.25 2.03
N SER A 198 -2.15 8.70 0.81
CA SER A 198 -0.97 7.99 0.33
C SER A 198 -0.96 7.95 -1.19
N ALA A 199 0.23 7.84 -1.78
CA ALA A 199 0.40 7.64 -3.20
C ALA A 199 1.63 6.81 -3.52
N ILE A 200 1.56 6.02 -4.58
CA ILE A 200 2.69 5.23 -5.10
C ILE A 200 2.57 5.04 -6.61
N ALA A 201 3.70 5.07 -7.29
CA ALA A 201 3.81 4.73 -8.70
C ALA A 201 4.77 3.55 -8.89
N TYR A 202 4.43 2.58 -9.75
CA TYR A 202 5.24 1.39 -9.96
C TYR A 202 5.14 0.86 -11.39
N GLY A 203 6.28 0.34 -11.89
CA GLY A 203 6.36 -0.34 -13.18
C GLY A 203 5.59 -1.66 -13.18
N SER A 204 4.83 -1.89 -14.24
CA SER A 204 3.94 -3.05 -14.39
C SER A 204 3.98 -3.70 -15.77
N GLY A 205 4.80 -3.18 -16.67
CA GLY A 205 4.96 -3.73 -18.00
C GLY A 205 5.72 -5.06 -17.99
N THR A 206 5.52 -5.77 -19.10
CA THR A 206 6.30 -6.97 -19.48
C THR A 206 7.27 -6.68 -20.62
N ASN A 207 7.21 -5.47 -21.19
CA ASN A 207 8.07 -5.02 -22.28
C ASN A 207 8.91 -3.84 -21.80
N THR A 208 10.14 -3.77 -22.28
CA THR A 208 11.08 -2.69 -21.97
C THR A 208 11.47 -1.94 -23.23
N THR A 209 11.87 -0.69 -23.06
CA THR A 209 12.38 0.14 -24.13
C THR A 209 13.85 0.42 -23.86
N ARG A 210 14.68 0.07 -24.85
CA ARG A 210 16.11 0.39 -24.84
C ARG A 210 16.30 1.90 -24.98
N ILE A 211 17.10 2.47 -24.09
CA ILE A 211 17.41 3.91 -24.03
C ILE A 211 18.92 4.11 -23.93
N VAL A 212 19.44 5.05 -24.72
CA VAL A 212 20.78 5.64 -24.55
C VAL A 212 20.67 7.15 -24.33
N ILE A 213 21.79 7.82 -24.02
CA ILE A 213 21.84 9.28 -23.85
C ILE A 213 21.38 9.95 -25.16
N GLY A 214 20.42 10.87 -25.05
CA GLY A 214 19.81 11.59 -26.16
C GLY A 214 18.51 10.97 -26.69
N ASP A 215 18.17 9.75 -26.29
CA ASP A 215 16.91 9.10 -26.65
C ASP A 215 15.73 9.70 -25.87
N LYS A 216 14.53 9.30 -26.29
CA LYS A 216 13.27 9.67 -25.65
C LYS A 216 12.54 8.43 -25.18
N LEU A 217 11.94 8.51 -23.99
CA LEU A 217 11.12 7.46 -23.41
C LEU A 217 9.71 7.99 -23.21
N THR A 218 8.73 7.34 -23.82
CA THR A 218 7.31 7.61 -23.56
C THR A 218 6.83 6.72 -22.43
N LEU A 219 6.61 7.31 -21.25
CA LEU A 219 6.01 6.63 -20.11
C LEU A 219 4.48 6.65 -20.23
N ASN A 220 3.87 5.48 -20.17
CA ASN A 220 2.43 5.30 -20.14
C ASN A 220 1.98 5.20 -18.68
N PHE A 221 1.20 6.18 -18.22
CA PHE A 221 0.68 6.23 -16.86
C PHE A 221 -0.78 5.80 -16.82
N ALA A 222 -1.10 4.90 -15.89
CA ALA A 222 -2.47 4.56 -15.53
C ALA A 222 -2.75 5.03 -14.10
N VAL A 223 -3.44 6.15 -13.95
CA VAL A 223 -3.73 6.77 -12.64
C VAL A 223 -5.08 6.28 -12.13
N ARG A 224 -5.08 5.69 -10.92
CA ARG A 224 -6.30 5.22 -10.25
C ARG A 224 -6.40 5.79 -8.85
N TRP A 225 -7.55 6.36 -8.55
CA TRP A 225 -7.94 6.89 -7.26
C TRP A 225 -8.68 5.84 -6.46
N LEU A 226 -8.24 5.64 -5.23
CA LEU A 226 -8.90 4.78 -4.24
C LEU A 226 -9.70 5.68 -3.31
N ASP A 227 -10.99 5.83 -3.63
CA ASP A 227 -11.91 6.75 -2.97
C ASP A 227 -12.92 6.07 -2.03
N SER A 228 -12.95 4.74 -2.07
CA SER A 228 -13.92 3.90 -1.36
C SER A 228 -13.30 3.19 -0.15
N LEU A 229 -12.14 3.65 0.30
CA LEU A 229 -11.38 3.02 1.38
C LEU A 229 -11.87 3.52 2.75
N GLN A 230 -12.53 2.66 3.51
CA GLN A 230 -13.02 3.03 4.83
C GLN A 230 -11.93 2.80 5.88
N PRO A 231 -11.64 3.79 6.75
CA PRO A 231 -10.69 3.59 7.84
C PRO A 231 -11.27 2.59 8.85
N LYS A 232 -10.47 1.59 9.23
CA LYS A 232 -10.76 0.64 10.31
C LYS A 232 -9.93 0.99 11.54
N ALA A 233 -10.54 0.78 12.71
CA ALA A 233 -9.99 1.15 14.01
C ALA A 233 -9.77 2.66 14.23
N SER A 234 -10.37 3.51 13.38
CA SER A 234 -10.42 4.94 13.63
C SER A 234 -11.33 5.21 14.84
N THR A 235 -10.83 5.93 15.84
CA THR A 235 -11.72 6.74 16.68
C THR A 235 -12.36 7.75 15.74
N LYS A 236 -13.68 7.66 15.54
CA LYS A 236 -14.49 8.68 14.82
C LYS A 236 -13.94 10.07 15.15
N ARG A 237 -13.68 10.91 14.14
CA ARG A 237 -13.18 12.30 14.24
C ARG A 237 -13.10 12.78 15.70
N GLY A 238 -11.93 12.59 16.32
CA GLY A 238 -11.63 13.31 17.55
C GLY A 238 -11.78 14.81 17.24
N ASN A 239 -12.35 15.58 18.16
CA ASN A 239 -12.54 17.02 17.96
C ASN A 239 -11.22 17.65 17.47
N GLY A 240 -11.21 18.19 16.24
CA GLY A 240 -10.06 18.88 15.64
C GLY A 240 -9.27 18.12 14.57
N LEU A 241 -9.53 16.83 14.28
CA LEU A 241 -8.84 16.14 13.19
C LEU A 241 -9.34 16.60 11.80
N PRO A 242 -8.44 16.73 10.79
CA PRO A 242 -8.86 17.10 9.44
C PRO A 242 -9.70 16.03 8.72
N TYR A 243 -9.30 14.77 8.83
CA TYR A 243 -10.06 13.61 8.33
C TYR A 243 -9.86 12.38 9.23
N ASP A 244 -10.73 11.37 9.08
CA ASP A 244 -10.69 10.14 9.87
C ASP A 244 -9.36 9.37 9.64
N ALA A 245 -8.59 9.17 10.71
CA ALA A 245 -7.33 8.45 10.68
C ALA A 245 -7.51 6.96 10.98
N GLY A 246 -6.77 6.08 10.31
CA GLY A 246 -6.78 4.65 10.61
C GLY A 246 -6.20 3.82 9.49
N PHE A 247 -6.29 2.49 9.64
CA PHE A 247 -5.90 1.58 8.58
C PHE A 247 -6.97 1.57 7.48
N TYR A 248 -6.58 1.93 6.26
CA TYR A 248 -7.47 1.87 5.11
C TYR A 248 -7.55 0.44 4.59
N LYS A 249 -8.70 -0.18 4.77
CA LYS A 249 -8.93 -1.55 4.27
C LYS A 249 -9.45 -1.46 2.84
N PHE A 250 -8.81 -2.17 1.92
CA PHE A 250 -9.37 -2.41 0.60
C PHE A 250 -10.79 -2.98 0.70
N PRO A 251 -11.70 -2.55 -0.18
CA PRO A 251 -13.01 -3.18 -0.25
C PRO A 251 -12.80 -4.68 -0.43
N ALA A 252 -13.40 -5.48 0.45
CA ALA A 252 -13.34 -6.93 0.33
C ALA A 252 -14.13 -7.43 -0.89
N GLU A 253 -14.87 -6.54 -1.56
CA GLU A 253 -15.61 -6.77 -2.79
C GLU A 253 -14.77 -6.29 -3.99
N PHE A 254 -13.70 -7.03 -4.34
CA PHE A 254 -12.96 -6.82 -5.60
C PHE A 254 -13.73 -7.34 -6.82
N ILE A 255 -14.80 -8.11 -6.56
CA ILE A 255 -15.78 -8.56 -7.54
C ILE A 255 -17.07 -7.79 -7.22
N PRO A 256 -17.80 -7.22 -8.20
CA PRO A 256 -19.08 -6.56 -7.99
C PRO A 256 -20.20 -7.58 -7.69
N MET A 257 -19.97 -8.47 -6.73
CA MET A 257 -20.96 -9.43 -6.24
C MET A 257 -21.11 -9.22 -4.75
N SER A 258 -22.24 -8.61 -4.37
CA SER A 258 -22.67 -8.53 -2.97
C SER A 258 -22.58 -9.90 -2.30
N TYR A 259 -22.16 -9.95 -1.03
CA TYR A 259 -22.12 -11.20 -0.24
C TYR A 259 -23.43 -11.99 -0.30
N ARG A 260 -24.58 -11.31 -0.40
CA ARG A 260 -25.88 -11.98 -0.57
C ARG A 260 -25.96 -12.78 -1.87
N MET A 261 -25.46 -12.22 -2.97
CA MET A 261 -25.39 -12.91 -4.27
C MET A 261 -24.38 -14.05 -4.23
N LEU A 262 -23.22 -13.86 -3.60
CA LEU A 262 -22.23 -14.92 -3.45
C LEU A 262 -22.80 -16.14 -2.69
N TYR A 263 -23.43 -15.92 -1.53
CA TYR A 263 -24.05 -17.00 -0.76
C TYR A 263 -25.21 -17.65 -1.53
N PHE A 264 -25.98 -16.87 -2.29
CA PHE A 264 -27.01 -17.40 -3.17
C PHE A 264 -26.43 -18.31 -4.26
N TYR A 265 -25.35 -17.89 -4.93
CA TYR A 265 -24.69 -18.71 -5.95
C TYR A 265 -24.02 -19.97 -5.38
N ILE A 266 -23.40 -19.88 -4.20
CA ILE A 266 -22.84 -21.05 -3.52
C ILE A 266 -23.96 -22.03 -3.13
N GLY A 267 -25.07 -21.53 -2.59
CA GLY A 267 -26.24 -22.34 -2.26
C GLY A 267 -26.85 -23.01 -3.49
N LEU A 268 -27.05 -22.24 -4.56
CA LEU A 268 -27.61 -22.73 -5.82
C LEU A 268 -26.72 -23.81 -6.46
N THR A 269 -25.40 -23.57 -6.52
CA THR A 269 -24.45 -24.55 -7.07
C THR A 269 -24.42 -25.83 -6.23
N SER A 270 -24.47 -25.72 -4.89
CA SER A 270 -24.56 -26.88 -4.01
C SER A 270 -25.82 -27.71 -4.23
N VAL A 271 -26.99 -27.09 -4.41
CA VAL A 271 -28.26 -27.81 -4.64
C VAL A 271 -28.28 -28.45 -6.03
N VAL A 272 -27.85 -27.74 -7.06
CA VAL A 272 -27.82 -28.24 -8.44
C VAL A 272 -26.85 -29.41 -8.58
N THR A 273 -25.66 -29.31 -7.98
CA THR A 273 -24.69 -30.41 -7.99
C THR A 273 -25.20 -31.62 -7.19
N SER A 274 -25.80 -31.41 -6.02
CA SER A 274 -26.37 -32.50 -5.21
C SER A 274 -27.50 -33.23 -5.94
N THR A 275 -28.40 -32.50 -6.59
CA THR A 275 -29.51 -33.10 -7.35
C THR A 275 -29.02 -33.86 -8.57
N LEU A 276 -28.06 -33.31 -9.32
CA LEU A 276 -27.45 -34.00 -10.46
C LEU A 276 -26.75 -35.30 -10.04
N VAL A 277 -25.98 -35.27 -8.95
CA VAL A 277 -25.32 -36.47 -8.41
C VAL A 277 -26.36 -37.51 -7.99
N LEU A 278 -27.44 -37.12 -7.30
CA LEU A 278 -28.52 -38.04 -6.92
C LEU A 278 -29.20 -38.65 -8.14
N ILE A 279 -29.51 -37.87 -9.17
CA ILE A 279 -30.15 -38.38 -10.41
C ILE A 279 -29.23 -39.38 -11.11
N ILE A 280 -27.94 -39.04 -11.27
CA ILE A 280 -26.96 -39.90 -11.94
C ILE A 280 -26.76 -41.19 -11.15
N THR A 281 -26.57 -41.10 -9.82
CA THR A 281 -26.37 -42.28 -8.96
C THR A 281 -27.61 -43.16 -8.91
N TYR A 282 -28.81 -42.57 -8.81
CA TYR A 282 -30.08 -43.31 -8.85
C TYR A 282 -30.25 -44.04 -10.18
N ASN A 283 -30.05 -43.36 -11.31
CA ASN A 283 -30.17 -43.98 -12.63
C ASN A 283 -29.14 -45.09 -12.84
N TRP A 284 -27.91 -44.90 -12.34
CA TRP A 284 -26.85 -45.92 -12.41
C TRP A 284 -27.18 -47.15 -11.56
N ILE A 285 -27.63 -46.96 -10.31
CA ILE A 285 -28.04 -48.05 -9.42
C ILE A 285 -29.26 -48.78 -9.99
N ASN A 286 -30.28 -48.06 -10.47
CA ASN A 286 -31.48 -48.66 -11.04
C ASN A 286 -31.15 -49.48 -12.30
N SER A 287 -30.33 -48.94 -13.20
CA SER A 287 -29.84 -49.67 -14.38
C SER A 287 -29.09 -50.94 -13.99
N LYS A 288 -28.24 -50.87 -12.94
CA LYS A 288 -27.52 -52.02 -12.40
C LYS A 288 -28.46 -53.07 -11.78
N LEU A 289 -29.47 -52.64 -11.03
CA LEU A 289 -30.49 -53.53 -10.43
C LEU A 289 -31.31 -54.25 -11.50
N ILE A 290 -31.74 -53.53 -12.54
CA ILE A 290 -32.47 -54.12 -13.68
C ILE A 290 -31.60 -55.13 -14.43
N LYS A 291 -30.31 -54.80 -14.65
CA LYS A 291 -29.37 -55.68 -15.37
C LYS A 291 -29.04 -56.96 -14.59
N HIS A 292 -29.03 -56.91 -13.25
CA HIS A 292 -28.65 -58.05 -12.41
C HIS A 292 -29.82 -58.90 -11.88
N ARG A 293 -31.08 -58.65 -12.31
CA ARG A 293 -32.30 -59.41 -11.90
C ARG A 293 -32.20 -60.02 -10.49
N TYR A 294 -32.25 -59.18 -9.46
CA TYR A 294 -32.57 -59.70 -8.14
C TYR A 294 -34.06 -60.06 -8.11
N SER A 295 -34.35 -61.34 -8.37
CA SER A 295 -35.66 -61.93 -8.09
C SER A 295 -35.92 -61.90 -6.58
N PRO A 296 -37.13 -61.52 -6.12
CA PRO A 296 -37.48 -61.63 -4.71
C PRO A 296 -37.36 -63.10 -4.27
N LEU A 297 -36.87 -63.31 -3.03
CA LEU A 297 -36.60 -64.61 -2.39
C LEU A 297 -37.86 -65.48 -2.14
N ASP A 298 -39.01 -65.16 -2.75
CA ASP A 298 -40.29 -65.82 -2.47
C ASP A 298 -40.59 -66.98 -3.44
N ALA A 299 -39.67 -67.32 -4.35
CA ALA A 299 -39.90 -68.34 -5.37
C ALA A 299 -39.57 -69.80 -4.94
N GLU A 300 -39.28 -70.05 -3.66
CA GLU A 300 -38.84 -71.38 -3.19
C GLU A 300 -39.88 -72.14 -2.34
N SER A 301 -41.13 -71.68 -2.25
CA SER A 301 -42.19 -72.39 -1.46
C SER A 301 -43.22 -73.19 -2.27
N LYS A 302 -43.01 -73.45 -3.57
CA LYS A 302 -43.88 -74.36 -4.34
C LYS A 302 -43.10 -75.27 -5.27
N ARG A 303 -42.58 -76.36 -4.71
CA ARG A 303 -42.37 -77.64 -5.40
C ARG A 303 -42.48 -78.75 -4.36
N ASP A 304 -43.72 -79.18 -4.13
CA ASP A 304 -44.04 -80.56 -3.75
C ASP A 304 -44.25 -81.36 -5.04
#